data_AF-A0A932U0H8-F1
#
_entry.id   AF-A0A932U0H8-F1
#
_cell.length_a   1.000
_cell.length_b   1.000
_cell.length_c   1.000
_cell.angle_alpha   90.00
_cell.angle_beta   90.00
_cell.angle_gamma   90.00
#
_symmetry.space_group_name_H-M   'P 1'
#
loop_
_entity.id
_entity.type
_entity.pdbx_description
1 polymer ?
#
loop_
_entity_poly.entity_id
_entity_poly.type
_entity_poly.pdbx_seq_one_letter_code
_entity_poly.pdbx_strand_id
1 'polypeptide(L)'
;ILFGKWIRHGLWWPDKQLRFFKRGFGRFPCKHIHEYLSVDGPTSELSTPMMHYNYERVSQFIRKMDEIYTESEVGNHVAAGYRVVWYDAIRFPISDFVKTYFAQRGYKDGLHGLVLSILQAFYSFAVFAKLWEQEKFIERELPIEVVEQALVRAQREIKYWLFSAKIMQASSFIRKIWYRVIRKYATQR
;
A
#
# COMPACT_ATOMS: atom_id res chain seq x y z
N ILE A 1 -8.46 -10.21 10.24
CA ILE A 1 -7.47 -10.84 11.14
C ILE A 1 -6.32 -11.31 10.29
N LEU A 2 -5.12 -10.87 10.63
CA LEU A 2 -3.87 -11.14 9.94
C LEU A 2 -2.83 -11.52 10.99
N PHE A 3 -2.19 -12.67 10.79
CA PHE A 3 -1.20 -13.23 11.73
C PHE A 3 -1.73 -13.24 13.17
N GLY A 4 -2.96 -13.75 13.33
CA GLY A 4 -3.64 -13.86 14.62
C GLY A 4 -4.15 -12.54 15.23
N LYS A 5 -3.91 -11.38 14.61
CA LYS A 5 -4.31 -10.07 15.13
C LYS A 5 -5.41 -9.42 14.32
N TRP A 6 -6.37 -8.78 14.98
CA TRP A 6 -7.27 -7.85 14.31
C TRP A 6 -6.54 -6.54 13.99
N ILE A 7 -6.32 -6.30 12.71
CA ILE A 7 -5.69 -5.08 12.18
C ILE A 7 -6.75 -3.99 12.04
N ARG A 8 -6.47 -2.80 12.57
CA ARG A 8 -7.45 -1.70 12.70
C ARG A 8 -7.07 -0.47 11.87
N HIS A 9 -5.86 -0.44 11.32
CA HIS A 9 -5.33 0.66 10.54
C HIS A 9 -4.66 0.14 9.26
N GLY A 10 -4.12 1.03 8.44
CA GLY A 10 -3.55 0.67 7.14
C GLY A 10 -4.63 0.37 6.10
N LEU A 11 -4.33 -0.55 5.19
CA LEU A 11 -5.23 -0.93 4.08
C LEU A 11 -6.36 -1.86 4.47
N TRP A 12 -6.27 -2.50 5.65
CA TRP A 12 -7.09 -3.68 5.97
C TRP A 12 -8.36 -3.36 6.75
N TRP A 13 -8.52 -2.13 7.26
CA TRP A 13 -9.70 -1.74 8.03
C TRP A 13 -9.96 -0.22 8.00
N PRO A 14 -11.22 0.22 7.83
CA PRO A 14 -12.40 -0.58 7.50
C PRO A 14 -12.38 -1.01 6.02
N ASP A 15 -12.63 -2.30 5.77
CA ASP A 15 -12.77 -2.88 4.43
C ASP A 15 -14.23 -3.24 4.20
N LYS A 16 -14.96 -2.36 3.49
CA LYS A 16 -16.39 -2.53 3.22
C LYS A 16 -16.55 -3.35 1.95
N GLN A 17 -17.09 -4.56 2.10
CA GLN A 17 -17.29 -5.53 1.02
C GLN A 17 -18.76 -5.92 0.93
N LEU A 18 -19.32 -5.97 -0.28
CA LEU A 18 -20.65 -6.50 -0.50
C LEU A 18 -20.61 -8.02 -0.40
N ARG A 19 -21.21 -8.57 0.66
CA ARG A 19 -21.14 -10.02 0.96
C ARG A 19 -22.47 -10.75 0.89
N PHE A 20 -23.57 -10.03 1.12
CA PHE A 20 -24.92 -10.59 1.12
C PHE A 20 -25.73 -9.99 -0.01
N PHE A 21 -26.30 -10.86 -0.83
CA PHE A 21 -27.11 -10.49 -1.97
C PHE A 21 -28.04 -11.65 -2.32
N LYS A 22 -29.16 -11.35 -2.98
CA LYS A 22 -30.09 -12.37 -3.45
C LYS A 22 -29.46 -13.15 -4.61
N ARG A 23 -29.54 -14.48 -4.57
CA ARG A 23 -29.06 -15.34 -5.67
C ARG A 23 -29.68 -14.89 -7.00
N GLY A 24 -28.83 -14.73 -8.03
CA GLY A 24 -29.24 -14.26 -9.36
C GLY A 24 -29.19 -12.74 -9.56
N PHE A 25 -28.97 -11.95 -8.50
CA PHE A 25 -28.93 -10.47 -8.56
C PHE A 25 -27.53 -9.89 -8.34
N GLY A 26 -26.53 -10.73 -8.02
CA GLY A 26 -25.14 -10.32 -7.89
C GLY A 26 -24.35 -10.67 -9.14
N ARG A 27 -23.48 -9.77 -9.57
CA ARG A 27 -22.59 -9.96 -10.72
C ARG A 27 -21.17 -9.54 -10.33
N PHE A 28 -20.20 -10.36 -10.68
CA PHE A 28 -18.81 -9.91 -10.74
C PHE A 28 -18.61 -9.32 -12.14
N PRO A 29 -18.12 -8.08 -12.27
CA PRO A 29 -17.81 -7.50 -13.58
C PRO A 29 -16.75 -8.30 -14.36
N CYS A 30 -16.02 -9.19 -13.69
CA CYS A 30 -14.93 -10.05 -14.16
C CYS A 30 -13.84 -9.34 -14.95
N LYS A 31 -13.58 -8.05 -14.70
CA LYS A 31 -12.46 -7.32 -15.31
C LYS A 31 -11.18 -7.45 -14.48
N HIS A 32 -11.26 -7.57 -13.16
CA HIS A 32 -10.10 -7.63 -12.25
C HIS A 32 -10.32 -8.50 -10.99
N ILE A 33 -9.23 -8.94 -10.36
CA ILE A 33 -9.29 -9.83 -9.18
C ILE A 33 -9.73 -9.12 -7.87
N HIS A 34 -9.64 -7.79 -7.85
CA HIS A 34 -10.10 -6.93 -6.75
C HIS A 34 -11.50 -6.35 -6.98
N GLU A 35 -12.29 -6.94 -7.87
CA GLU A 35 -13.61 -6.40 -8.13
C GLU A 35 -14.59 -6.64 -7.00
N TYR A 36 -15.24 -5.55 -6.64
CA TYR A 36 -16.41 -5.60 -5.80
C TYR A 36 -17.56 -6.24 -6.57
N LEU A 37 -18.23 -7.16 -5.90
CA LEU A 37 -19.51 -7.66 -6.35
C LEU A 37 -20.49 -6.49 -6.54
N SER A 38 -21.08 -6.38 -7.72
CA SER A 38 -22.16 -5.43 -7.99
C SER A 38 -23.51 -6.12 -7.85
N VAL A 39 -24.52 -5.35 -7.45
CA VAL A 39 -25.91 -5.82 -7.38
C VAL A 39 -26.82 -4.79 -8.02
N ASP A 40 -27.85 -5.28 -8.72
CA ASP A 40 -28.90 -4.44 -9.29
C ASP A 40 -29.96 -4.16 -8.20
N GLY A 41 -29.71 -3.15 -7.35
CA GLY A 41 -30.61 -2.75 -6.27
C GLY A 41 -29.96 -1.89 -5.17
N PRO A 42 -30.74 -1.42 -4.18
CA PRO A 42 -30.21 -0.67 -3.05
C PRO A 42 -29.32 -1.56 -2.17
N THR A 43 -28.29 -0.96 -1.58
CA THR A 43 -27.36 -1.62 -0.65
C THR A 43 -27.36 -0.91 0.70
N SER A 44 -27.04 -1.65 1.76
CA SER A 44 -26.92 -1.11 3.12
C SER A 44 -25.75 -1.74 3.86
N GLU A 45 -25.23 -1.03 4.85
CA GLU A 45 -24.14 -1.52 5.70
C GLU A 45 -24.68 -2.27 6.92
N LEU A 46 -24.00 -3.37 7.29
CA LEU A 46 -24.28 -4.04 8.55
C LEU A 46 -23.80 -3.17 9.72
N SER A 47 -24.56 -3.11 10.80
CA SER A 47 -24.16 -2.40 12.02
C SER A 47 -22.98 -3.08 12.73
N THR A 48 -22.83 -4.38 12.56
CA THR A 48 -21.76 -5.18 13.16
C THR A 48 -20.73 -5.63 12.10
N PRO A 49 -19.42 -5.47 12.37
CA PRO A 49 -18.36 -6.03 11.55
C PRO A 49 -18.45 -7.55 11.40
N MET A 50 -18.10 -8.05 10.22
CA MET A 50 -17.86 -9.48 10.00
C MET A 50 -16.38 -9.81 10.24
N MET A 51 -16.09 -10.88 10.98
CA MET A 51 -14.71 -11.36 11.14
C MET A 51 -14.20 -11.99 9.84
N HIS A 52 -13.14 -11.43 9.28
CA HIS A 52 -12.45 -11.97 8.09
C HIS A 52 -11.05 -12.44 8.49
N TYR A 53 -10.80 -13.74 8.42
CA TYR A 53 -9.47 -14.35 8.59
C TYR A 53 -8.81 -14.46 7.21
N ASN A 54 -7.68 -13.77 7.01
CA ASN A 54 -7.04 -13.71 5.69
C ASN A 54 -5.74 -14.53 5.63
N TYR A 55 -4.68 -14.05 6.28
CA TYR A 55 -3.39 -14.74 6.31
C TYR A 55 -3.01 -15.15 7.73
N GLU A 56 -2.62 -16.40 7.88
CA GLU A 56 -2.08 -16.95 9.12
C GLU A 56 -0.55 -16.95 9.12
N ARG A 57 0.07 -17.10 7.95
CA ARG A 57 1.53 -17.20 7.78
C ARG A 57 2.03 -16.20 6.73
N VAL A 58 3.25 -15.69 6.93
CA VAL A 58 3.90 -14.80 5.96
C VAL A 58 4.06 -15.48 4.60
N SER A 59 4.34 -16.78 4.57
CA SER A 59 4.43 -17.55 3.31
C SER A 59 3.13 -17.55 2.51
N GLN A 60 1.96 -17.54 3.17
CA GLN A 60 0.67 -17.45 2.47
C GLN A 60 0.51 -16.07 1.80
N PHE A 61 0.95 -15.00 2.49
CA PHE A 61 0.96 -13.67 1.92
C PHE A 61 1.85 -13.63 0.68
N ILE A 62 3.11 -14.05 0.81
CA ILE A 62 4.10 -14.00 -0.29
C ILE A 62 3.64 -14.83 -1.48
N ARG A 63 3.13 -16.05 -1.26
CA ARG A 63 2.64 -16.90 -2.34
C ARG A 63 1.48 -16.27 -3.10
N LYS A 64 0.45 -15.77 -2.42
CA LYS A 64 -0.67 -15.09 -3.11
C LYS A 64 -0.23 -13.80 -3.78
N MET A 65 0.69 -13.07 -3.16
CA MET A 65 1.28 -11.86 -3.71
C MET A 65 1.88 -12.16 -5.09
N ASP A 66 2.78 -13.15 -5.16
CA ASP A 66 3.49 -13.53 -6.38
C ASP A 66 2.58 -14.17 -7.44
N GLU A 67 1.77 -15.16 -7.06
CA GLU A 67 1.00 -15.98 -8.02
C GLU A 67 -0.28 -15.30 -8.53
N ILE A 68 -0.87 -14.38 -7.75
CA ILE A 68 -2.23 -13.89 -8.00
C ILE A 68 -2.24 -12.37 -8.11
N TYR A 69 -1.81 -11.66 -7.07
CA TYR A 69 -2.04 -10.21 -7.01
C TYR A 69 -1.09 -9.42 -7.91
N THR A 70 0.18 -9.80 -8.02
CA THR A 70 1.11 -9.10 -8.91
C THR A 70 0.75 -9.35 -10.37
N GLU A 71 0.33 -10.57 -10.74
CA GLU A 71 -0.08 -10.89 -12.12
C GLU A 71 -1.27 -10.04 -12.56
N SER A 72 -2.29 -9.91 -11.70
CA SER A 72 -3.43 -9.06 -11.99
C SER A 72 -3.02 -7.59 -12.16
N GLU A 73 -2.13 -7.07 -11.30
CA GLU A 73 -1.74 -5.65 -11.33
C GLU A 73 -0.83 -5.34 -12.53
N VAL A 74 0.08 -6.25 -12.87
CA VAL A 74 0.91 -6.17 -14.08
C VAL A 74 0.02 -6.13 -15.32
N GLY A 75 -0.97 -7.03 -15.41
CA GLY A 75 -1.94 -7.03 -16.51
C GLY A 75 -2.68 -5.70 -16.67
N ASN A 76 -3.05 -5.06 -15.55
CA ASN A 76 -3.72 -3.75 -15.55
C ASN A 76 -2.82 -2.64 -16.08
N HIS A 77 -1.57 -2.59 -15.61
CA HIS A 77 -0.59 -1.61 -16.07
C HIS A 77 -0.29 -1.78 -17.56
N VAL A 78 -0.11 -3.02 -18.04
CA VAL A 78 0.11 -3.31 -19.46
C VAL A 78 -1.10 -2.88 -20.30
N ALA A 79 -2.32 -3.21 -19.87
CA ALA A 79 -3.55 -2.81 -20.56
C ALA A 79 -3.73 -1.28 -20.60
N ALA A 80 -3.26 -0.57 -19.57
CA ALA A 80 -3.24 0.88 -19.52
C ALA A 80 -2.11 1.52 -20.35
N GLY A 81 -1.28 0.72 -21.03
CA GLY A 81 -0.16 1.21 -21.83
C GLY A 81 1.00 1.77 -21.00
N TYR A 82 1.13 1.36 -19.74
CA TYR A 82 2.23 1.79 -18.88
C TYR A 82 3.58 1.37 -19.47
N ARG A 83 4.57 2.26 -19.34
CA ARG A 83 5.96 2.03 -19.75
C ARG A 83 6.87 2.15 -18.56
N VAL A 84 7.85 1.26 -18.45
CA VAL A 84 8.75 1.22 -17.30
C VAL A 84 9.60 2.47 -17.25
N VAL A 85 9.53 3.16 -16.12
CA VAL A 85 10.44 4.25 -15.75
C VAL A 85 11.28 3.77 -14.58
N TRP A 86 12.60 3.78 -14.71
CA TRP A 86 13.51 3.26 -13.67
C TRP A 86 13.23 3.83 -12.28
N TYR A 87 12.81 5.11 -12.21
CA TYR A 87 12.52 5.80 -10.96
C TYR A 87 11.37 5.15 -10.17
N ASP A 88 10.45 4.48 -10.86
CA ASP A 88 9.33 3.81 -10.21
C ASP A 88 9.76 2.57 -9.39
N ALA A 89 10.95 2.01 -9.65
CA ALA A 89 11.57 0.99 -8.79
C ALA A 89 11.74 1.45 -7.33
N ILE A 90 11.97 2.75 -7.14
CA ILE A 90 12.11 3.38 -5.82
C ILE A 90 10.79 4.02 -5.41
N ARG A 91 10.13 4.74 -6.33
CA ARG A 91 8.92 5.51 -6.03
C ARG A 91 7.77 4.63 -5.55
N PHE A 92 7.50 3.52 -6.23
CA PHE A 92 6.36 2.64 -5.92
C PHE A 92 6.44 2.08 -4.49
N PRO A 93 7.51 1.33 -4.10
CA PRO A 93 7.59 0.76 -2.76
C PRO A 93 7.62 1.82 -1.65
N ILE A 94 8.32 2.95 -1.86
CA ILE A 94 8.39 4.02 -0.86
C ILE A 94 7.03 4.68 -0.67
N SER A 95 6.34 5.01 -1.76
CA SER A 95 4.99 5.58 -1.73
C SER A 95 4.03 4.66 -0.98
N ASP A 96 4.04 3.36 -1.28
CA ASP A 96 3.14 2.41 -0.64
C ASP A 96 3.47 2.19 0.85
N PHE A 97 4.75 2.09 1.22
CA PHE A 97 5.15 2.05 2.62
C PHE A 97 4.68 3.29 3.38
N VAL A 98 4.95 4.47 2.83
CA VAL A 98 4.61 5.75 3.45
C VAL A 98 3.10 5.90 3.64
N LYS A 99 2.34 5.57 2.59
CA LYS A 99 0.87 5.58 2.60
C LYS A 99 0.33 4.63 3.66
N THR A 100 0.73 3.36 3.65
CA THR A 100 0.17 2.33 4.52
C THR A 100 0.60 2.51 5.98
N TYR A 101 1.89 2.77 6.22
CA TYR A 101 2.41 2.88 7.57
C TYR A 101 2.05 4.20 8.23
N PHE A 102 2.26 5.34 7.54
CA PHE A 102 2.05 6.67 8.14
C PHE A 102 0.69 7.27 7.83
N ALA A 103 0.34 7.43 6.55
CA ALA A 103 -0.88 8.16 6.17
C ALA A 103 -2.15 7.45 6.66
N GLN A 104 -2.19 6.13 6.47
CA GLN A 104 -3.25 5.25 6.94
C GLN A 104 -3.03 4.74 8.37
N ARG A 105 -2.02 5.28 9.06
CA ARG A 105 -1.74 5.05 10.49
C ARG A 105 -1.45 3.60 10.86
N GLY A 106 -0.93 2.80 9.92
CA GLY A 106 -0.47 1.43 10.19
C GLY A 106 0.46 1.32 11.41
N TYR A 107 1.26 2.35 11.71
CA TYR A 107 2.10 2.39 12.92
C TYR A 107 1.33 2.17 14.25
N LYS A 108 0.02 2.45 14.28
CA LYS A 108 -0.81 2.22 15.48
C LYS A 108 -1.09 0.75 15.75
N ASP A 109 -0.88 -0.12 14.76
CA ASP A 109 -0.97 -1.57 14.93
C ASP A 109 0.37 -2.19 15.35
N GLY A 110 1.38 -1.38 15.70
CA GLY A 110 2.67 -1.83 16.21
C GLY A 110 3.46 -2.64 15.18
N LEU A 111 4.10 -3.73 15.63
CA LEU A 111 4.91 -4.58 14.75
C LEU A 111 4.12 -5.16 13.58
N HIS A 112 2.87 -5.60 13.79
CA HIS A 112 2.01 -6.08 12.71
C HIS A 112 1.83 -5.01 11.62
N GLY A 113 1.58 -3.76 12.02
CA GLY A 113 1.42 -2.65 11.07
C GLY A 113 2.70 -2.37 10.29
N LEU A 114 3.87 -2.42 10.95
CA LEU A 114 5.16 -2.23 10.29
C LEU A 114 5.44 -3.36 9.28
N VAL A 115 5.33 -4.62 9.71
CA VAL A 115 5.58 -5.79 8.86
C VAL A 115 4.64 -5.80 7.66
N LEU A 116 3.35 -5.57 7.86
CA LEU A 116 2.37 -5.53 6.78
C LEU A 116 2.61 -4.37 5.81
N SER A 117 3.05 -3.21 6.29
CA SER A 117 3.39 -2.08 5.42
C SER A 117 4.65 -2.34 4.59
N ILE A 118 5.65 -3.04 5.15
CA ILE A 118 6.85 -3.46 4.41
C ILE A 118 6.49 -4.55 3.37
N LEU A 119 5.64 -5.51 3.74
CA LEU A 119 5.13 -6.52 2.79
C LEU A 119 4.37 -5.87 1.64
N GLN A 120 3.59 -4.82 1.91
CA GLN A 120 2.91 -4.04 0.87
C GLN A 120 3.90 -3.27 -0.03
N ALA A 121 4.96 -2.70 0.55
CA ALA A 121 6.02 -2.07 -0.23
C ALA A 121 6.74 -3.08 -1.12
N PHE A 122 7.03 -4.28 -0.60
CA PHE A 122 7.62 -5.37 -1.37
C PHE A 122 6.70 -5.82 -2.51
N TYR A 123 5.39 -5.91 -2.28
CA TYR A 123 4.40 -6.15 -3.35
C TYR A 123 4.52 -5.10 -4.46
N SER A 124 4.53 -3.81 -4.12
CA SER A 124 4.67 -2.73 -5.11
C SER A 124 5.98 -2.81 -5.91
N PHE A 125 7.08 -3.19 -5.26
CA PHE A 125 8.35 -3.43 -5.94
C PHE A 125 8.27 -4.66 -6.87
N ALA A 126 7.64 -5.75 -6.43
CA ALA A 126 7.46 -6.94 -7.25
C ALA A 126 6.62 -6.66 -8.51
N VAL A 127 5.56 -5.84 -8.40
CA VAL A 127 4.80 -5.36 -9.56
C VAL A 127 5.71 -4.61 -10.54
N PHE A 128 6.52 -3.67 -10.05
CA PHE A 128 7.49 -2.96 -10.89
C PHE A 128 8.48 -3.92 -11.57
N ALA A 129 9.05 -4.86 -10.82
CA ALA A 129 10.04 -5.80 -11.34
C ALA A 129 9.43 -6.69 -12.44
N LYS A 130 8.19 -7.17 -12.26
CA LYS A 130 7.47 -7.93 -13.28
C LYS A 130 7.08 -7.08 -14.50
N LEU A 131 6.80 -5.78 -14.33
CA LEU A 131 6.62 -4.88 -15.48
C LEU A 131 7.92 -4.72 -16.28
N TRP A 132 9.06 -4.63 -15.62
CA TRP A 132 10.38 -4.62 -16.26
C TRP A 132 10.70 -5.95 -16.96
N GLU A 133 10.30 -7.08 -16.38
CA GLU A 133 10.33 -8.40 -17.03
C GLU A 133 9.48 -8.44 -18.31
N GLN A 134 8.28 -7.85 -18.33
CA GLN A 134 7.45 -7.76 -19.54
C GLN A 134 8.12 -6.96 -20.67
N GLU A 135 8.95 -5.97 -20.32
CA GLU A 135 9.80 -5.26 -21.28
C GLU A 135 11.07 -6.05 -21.66
N LYS A 136 11.22 -7.30 -21.20
CA LYS A 136 12.40 -8.17 -21.41
C LYS A 136 13.67 -7.62 -20.79
N PHE A 137 13.57 -7.05 -19.60
CA PHE A 137 14.70 -6.54 -18.83
C PHE A 137 15.54 -5.52 -19.61
N ILE A 138 14.89 -4.56 -20.28
CA ILE A 138 15.59 -3.51 -21.05
C ILE A 138 16.71 -2.92 -20.21
N GLU A 139 17.92 -3.01 -20.74
CA GLU A 139 19.12 -2.50 -20.10
C GLU A 139 19.07 -0.97 -20.07
N ARG A 140 19.44 -0.40 -18.93
CA ARG A 140 19.55 1.05 -18.74
C ARG A 140 20.73 1.34 -17.84
N GLU A 141 21.61 2.22 -18.31
CA GLU A 141 22.63 2.80 -17.45
C GLU A 141 22.00 3.78 -16.47
N LEU A 142 22.33 3.62 -15.19
CA LEU A 142 21.85 4.50 -14.11
C LEU A 142 23.05 5.14 -13.43
N PRO A 143 23.39 6.40 -13.79
CA PRO A 143 24.39 7.16 -13.07
C PRO A 143 24.05 7.24 -11.59
N ILE A 144 25.05 7.09 -10.72
CA ILE A 144 24.84 7.02 -9.27
C ILE A 144 24.22 8.32 -8.73
N GLU A 145 24.50 9.46 -9.37
CA GLU A 145 23.98 10.77 -9.02
C GLU A 145 22.45 10.83 -9.15
N VAL A 146 21.91 10.15 -10.16
CA VAL A 146 20.47 10.10 -10.42
C VAL A 146 19.77 9.19 -9.40
N VAL A 147 20.41 8.07 -9.04
CA VAL A 147 19.94 7.18 -7.97
C VAL A 147 20.00 7.88 -6.61
N GLU A 148 21.07 8.62 -6.33
CA GLU A 148 21.21 9.42 -5.10
C GLU A 148 20.08 10.43 -4.97
N GLN A 149 19.78 11.19 -6.04
CA GLN A 149 18.67 12.15 -6.04
C GLN A 149 17.32 11.48 -5.73
N ALA A 150 17.09 10.27 -6.28
CA ALA A 150 15.90 9.49 -5.99
C ALA A 150 15.81 9.07 -4.51
N LEU A 151 16.92 8.59 -3.94
CA LEU A 151 16.99 8.21 -2.53
C LEU A 151 16.85 9.41 -1.59
N VAL A 152 17.45 10.55 -1.92
CA VAL A 152 17.27 11.81 -1.17
C VAL A 152 15.81 12.25 -1.18
N ARG A 153 15.11 12.11 -2.32
CA ARG A 153 13.66 12.39 -2.41
C ARG A 153 12.84 11.42 -1.56
N ALA A 154 13.12 10.13 -1.61
CA ALA A 154 12.48 9.13 -0.76
C ALA A 154 12.71 9.41 0.74
N GLN A 155 13.93 9.78 1.12
CA GLN A 155 14.27 10.13 2.50
C GLN A 155 13.48 11.35 2.99
N ARG A 156 13.33 12.39 2.15
CA ARG A 156 12.52 13.59 2.47
C ARG A 156 11.07 13.23 2.70
N GLU A 157 10.50 12.37 1.85
CA GLU A 157 9.12 11.90 2.01
C GLU A 157 8.92 11.12 3.31
N ILE A 158 9.81 10.16 3.61
CA ILE A 158 9.77 9.40 4.87
C ILE A 158 9.88 10.36 6.08
N LYS A 159 10.81 11.31 6.06
CA LYS A 159 10.98 12.30 7.14
C LYS A 159 9.70 13.13 7.32
N TYR A 160 9.11 13.60 6.22
CA TYR A 160 7.85 14.36 6.26
C TYR A 160 6.77 13.59 7.03
N TRP A 161 6.54 12.33 6.66
CA TRP A 161 5.48 11.52 7.23
C TRP A 161 5.79 11.03 8.64
N LEU A 162 7.05 10.74 8.95
CA LEU A 162 7.50 10.44 10.30
C LEU A 162 7.21 11.59 11.26
N PHE A 163 7.59 12.82 10.90
CA PHE A 163 7.28 13.98 11.75
C PHE A 163 5.80 14.30 11.79
N SER A 164 5.06 14.06 10.72
CA SER A 164 3.59 14.18 10.71
C SER A 164 2.95 13.20 11.72
N ALA A 165 3.40 11.95 11.75
CA ALA A 165 2.95 10.97 12.74
C ALA A 165 3.34 11.37 14.17
N LYS A 166 4.55 11.91 14.39
CA LYS A 166 4.96 12.45 15.70
C LYS A 166 4.09 13.63 16.15
N ILE A 167 3.71 14.53 15.24
CA ILE A 167 2.77 15.63 15.54
C ILE A 167 1.40 15.08 15.97
N MET A 168 0.90 14.05 15.29
CA MET A 168 -0.39 13.44 15.61
C MET A 168 -0.38 12.72 16.96
N GLN A 169 0.74 12.10 17.35
CA GLN A 169 0.89 11.38 18.61
C GLN A 169 1.27 12.27 19.80
N ALA A 170 1.84 13.45 19.55
CA ALA A 170 2.24 14.35 20.63
C ALA A 170 1.03 14.83 21.44
N SER A 171 1.08 14.64 22.76
CA SER A 171 0.08 15.19 23.69
C SER A 171 0.32 16.68 23.96
N SER A 172 1.58 17.11 24.04
CA SER A 172 1.98 18.49 24.35
C SER A 172 1.95 19.43 23.12
N PHE A 173 1.38 20.61 23.31
CA PHE A 173 1.35 21.67 22.29
C PHE A 173 2.76 22.13 21.87
N ILE A 174 3.68 22.30 22.81
CA ILE A 174 5.07 22.71 22.54
C ILE A 174 5.76 21.65 21.66
N ARG A 175 5.58 20.37 21.97
CA ARG A 175 6.12 19.28 21.14
C ARG A 175 5.52 19.27 19.73
N LYS A 176 4.22 19.56 19.58
CA LYS A 176 3.58 19.70 18.25
C LYS A 176 4.21 20.84 17.44
N ILE A 177 4.42 22.01 18.04
CA ILE A 177 5.09 23.14 17.38
C ILE A 177 6.51 22.74 16.98
N TRP A 178 7.28 22.18 17.90
CA TRP A 178 8.65 21.73 17.65
C TRP A 178 8.75 20.77 16.47
N TYR A 179 7.89 19.74 16.40
CA TYR A 179 7.87 18.82 15.27
C TYR A 179 7.40 19.46 13.97
N ARG A 180 6.50 20.45 13.99
CA ARG A 180 6.12 21.22 12.79
C ARG A 180 7.31 21.99 12.23
N VAL A 181 8.10 22.61 13.11
CA VAL A 181 9.32 23.34 12.74
C VAL A 181 10.34 22.37 12.15
N ILE A 182 10.68 21.28 12.86
CA ILE A 182 11.64 20.29 12.34
C ILE A 182 11.18 19.70 11.01
N ARG A 183 9.90 19.34 10.88
CA ARG A 183 9.37 18.82 9.61
C ARG A 183 9.62 19.79 8.47
N LYS A 184 9.33 21.09 8.66
CA LYS A 184 9.55 22.12 7.63
C LYS A 184 10.99 22.15 7.15
N TYR A 185 11.97 22.15 8.06
CA TYR A 185 13.40 22.17 7.70
C TYR A 185 13.91 20.83 7.16
N ALA A 186 13.43 19.71 7.70
CA ALA A 186 13.83 18.37 7.26
C ALA A 186 13.33 18.01 5.86
N THR A 187 12.35 18.75 5.34
CA THR A 187 11.72 18.52 4.03
C THR A 187 11.95 19.66 3.04
N GLN A 188 12.53 20.79 3.47
CA GLN A 188 12.94 21.89 2.61
C GLN A 188 14.46 21.84 2.38
N ARG A 189 14.85 21.25 1.25
CA ARG A 189 16.10 21.38 0.49
C ARG A 189 16.04 20.35 -0.63
#